data_AF-A0A7L2R8K8-F1
#
_entry.id   AF-A0A7L2R8K8-F1
#
_cell.length_a   1.000
_cell.length_b   1.000
_cell.length_c   1.000
_cell.angle_alpha   90.00
_cell.angle_beta   90.00
_cell.angle_gamma   90.00
#
_symmetry.space_group_name_H-M   'P 1'
#
loop_
_entity.id
_entity.type
_entity.pdbx_description
1 polymer ?
#
loop_
_entity_poly.entity_id
_entity_poly.type
_entity_poly.pdbx_seq_one_letter_code
_entity_poly.pdbx_strand_id
1 'polypeptide(L)'
;MAQVGHRVDYLAGFCCPVGGLVAGKPRVLCHENEIYLSNGTEFVYVYDQEGKVLKAVFRCPDQVWHVELLPQPRQLYILCAHSGIYCVSLEQQSRLMEQTDGDGQESNGQESNGPSGVFPVEADACIFPDASLSMFTLLSTFVITLAQDEGKWWMRLHELPRPEQDGPPYRQVSQVEFCPGSPPGDGGDAPPSCFLPVLCCAAAPGTQGLWCSGGFVLEEPLFSLLFGIDAAVLESPMILCGFPDGQLCCVPLKALSSSPAADGCRDVSAPAPPVKILHHLEEPIVFIGALRTERRAADDAEDEAPAGPPGCDCVVAVGHYGKMVAVKADQREEATVPELREYYLRGPILCAACGSGSRMYYSTHSDISAVDLDWAGDSSDPEDAEGGAGVLPPVLSPASLSICSVVALSLSSRASEGESELLALSAKGRLVSCGLCSPEEPDVELTPAEIGRRIKELLSGIGDTSER
;
A
#
# COMPACT_ATOMS: atom_id res chain seq x y z
N MET A 1 21.55 -1.98 -26.29
CA MET A 1 20.20 -2.42 -25.85
C MET A 1 20.38 -3.63 -24.93
N ALA A 2 20.69 -3.37 -23.65
CA ALA A 2 20.74 -4.38 -22.62
C ALA A 2 19.52 -4.21 -21.71
N GLN A 3 18.69 -5.26 -21.60
CA GLN A 3 17.71 -5.35 -20.52
C GLN A 3 18.45 -6.02 -19.36
N VAL A 4 18.81 -5.25 -18.34
CA VAL A 4 19.33 -5.78 -17.07
C VAL A 4 18.22 -6.68 -16.51
N GLY A 5 18.45 -7.98 -16.52
CA GLY A 5 17.42 -8.94 -16.10
C GLY A 5 17.14 -8.77 -14.62
N HIS A 6 15.89 -8.42 -14.28
CA HIS A 6 15.41 -8.45 -12.91
C HIS A 6 15.54 -9.89 -12.37
N ARG A 7 16.17 -10.06 -11.21
CA ARG A 7 16.28 -11.36 -10.57
C ARG A 7 14.96 -11.70 -9.91
N VAL A 8 14.27 -12.72 -10.41
CA VAL A 8 13.00 -13.21 -9.86
C VAL A 8 13.29 -14.47 -9.05
N ASP A 9 13.08 -14.39 -7.73
CA ASP A 9 13.25 -15.51 -6.80
C ASP A 9 11.87 -15.99 -6.33
N TYR A 10 11.54 -17.26 -6.60
CA TYR A 10 10.32 -17.88 -6.08
C TYR A 10 10.45 -18.17 -4.58
N LEU A 11 9.49 -17.69 -3.78
CA LEU A 11 9.51 -17.86 -2.32
C LEU A 11 8.65 -19.05 -1.90
N ALA A 12 7.34 -19.01 -2.19
CA ALA A 12 6.39 -20.02 -1.72
C ALA A 12 5.11 -20.03 -2.57
N GLY A 13 4.34 -21.12 -2.42
CA GLY A 13 3.04 -21.31 -3.07
C GLY A 13 1.92 -21.38 -2.03
N PHE A 14 0.86 -20.61 -2.27
CA PHE A 14 -0.33 -20.49 -1.44
C PHE A 14 -1.58 -20.86 -2.23
N CYS A 15 -2.72 -20.90 -1.55
CA CYS A 15 -4.00 -21.07 -2.24
C CYS A 15 -4.20 -19.95 -3.27
N CYS A 16 -4.75 -20.30 -4.43
CA CYS A 16 -5.03 -19.33 -5.50
C CYS A 16 -5.88 -18.19 -4.94
N PRO A 17 -5.49 -16.93 -5.19
CA PRO A 17 -6.28 -15.80 -4.74
C PRO A 17 -7.69 -15.84 -5.30
N VAL A 18 -8.67 -15.66 -4.42
CA VAL A 18 -10.08 -15.56 -4.75
C VAL A 18 -10.50 -14.12 -4.48
N GLY A 19 -10.93 -13.42 -5.53
CA GLY A 19 -11.19 -11.99 -5.46
C GLY A 19 -10.35 -11.21 -6.46
N GLY A 20 -10.97 -10.21 -7.07
CA GLY A 20 -10.35 -9.26 -7.99
C GLY A 20 -10.18 -7.91 -7.32
N LEU A 21 -10.45 -6.83 -8.05
CA LEU A 21 -10.60 -5.48 -7.48
C LEU A 21 -11.90 -5.30 -6.67
N VAL A 22 -12.66 -6.37 -6.57
CA VAL A 22 -13.90 -6.53 -5.80
C VAL A 22 -13.53 -7.12 -4.43
N ALA A 23 -14.42 -6.97 -3.45
CA ALA A 23 -14.38 -7.63 -2.13
C ALA A 23 -13.48 -8.88 -2.05
N GLY A 24 -12.48 -8.86 -1.16
CA GLY A 24 -11.45 -9.91 -1.09
C GLY A 24 -10.18 -9.61 -1.89
N LYS A 25 -9.79 -8.33 -2.03
CA LYS A 25 -8.57 -7.95 -2.77
C LYS A 25 -7.33 -8.59 -2.11
N PRO A 26 -6.53 -9.38 -2.84
CA PRO A 26 -5.32 -9.97 -2.28
C PRO A 26 -4.35 -8.88 -1.80
N ARG A 27 -3.69 -9.13 -0.68
CA ARG A 27 -2.72 -8.21 -0.06
C ARG A 27 -1.44 -8.98 0.26
N VAL A 28 -0.32 -8.28 0.06
CA VAL A 28 0.99 -8.68 0.56
C VAL A 28 1.46 -7.51 1.41
N LEU A 29 1.82 -7.76 2.66
CA LEU A 29 2.46 -6.80 3.54
C LEU A 29 3.81 -7.37 3.95
N CYS A 30 4.84 -6.54 3.98
CA CYS A 30 6.17 -6.90 4.45
C CYS A 30 6.50 -6.08 5.68
N HIS A 31 6.94 -6.75 6.74
CA HIS A 31 7.48 -6.08 7.90
C HIS A 31 8.66 -6.87 8.46
N GLU A 32 9.81 -6.22 8.53
CA GLU A 32 11.08 -6.84 8.89
C GLU A 32 11.33 -8.08 8.02
N ASN A 33 11.25 -9.26 8.63
CA ASN A 33 11.57 -10.52 8.02
C ASN A 33 10.35 -11.36 7.60
N GLU A 34 9.15 -10.87 7.91
CA GLU A 34 7.90 -11.60 7.71
C GLU A 34 7.03 -10.98 6.63
N ILE A 35 6.40 -11.87 5.87
CA ILE A 35 5.43 -11.54 4.84
C ILE A 35 4.05 -11.99 5.31
N TYR A 36 3.14 -11.05 5.39
CA TYR A 36 1.73 -11.29 5.71
C TYR A 36 0.94 -11.27 4.42
N LEU A 37 0.21 -12.36 4.15
CA LEU A 37 -0.46 -12.55 2.87
C LEU A 37 -1.93 -12.88 3.10
N SER A 38 -2.81 -12.11 2.49
CA SER A 38 -4.21 -12.49 2.29
C SER A 38 -4.45 -12.69 0.81
N ASN A 39 -5.13 -13.78 0.48
CA ASN A 39 -5.45 -14.13 -0.90
C ASN A 39 -6.95 -13.94 -1.18
N GLY A 40 -7.67 -13.25 -0.31
CA GLY A 40 -9.11 -13.05 -0.41
C GLY A 40 -9.94 -14.30 -0.07
N THR A 41 -9.35 -15.37 0.44
CA THR A 41 -10.10 -16.48 1.08
C THR A 41 -10.32 -16.18 2.56
N GLU A 42 -10.77 -17.15 3.35
CA GLU A 42 -10.79 -17.06 4.81
C GLU A 42 -9.40 -17.14 5.48
N PHE A 43 -8.31 -17.29 4.71
CA PHE A 43 -6.97 -17.51 5.25
C PHE A 43 -6.07 -16.28 5.18
N VAL A 44 -5.30 -16.06 6.25
CA VAL A 44 -4.15 -15.15 6.29
C VAL A 44 -2.89 -15.93 6.63
N TYR A 45 -1.86 -15.79 5.80
CA TYR A 45 -0.60 -16.54 5.92
C TYR A 45 0.50 -15.63 6.47
N VAL A 46 1.35 -16.17 7.35
CA VAL A 46 2.56 -15.51 7.84
C VAL A 46 3.77 -16.33 7.42
N TYR A 47 4.57 -15.78 6.52
CA TYR A 47 5.73 -16.45 5.93
C TYR A 47 7.02 -15.76 6.40
N ASP A 48 7.97 -16.55 6.90
CA ASP A 48 9.32 -16.09 7.20
C ASP A 48 10.16 -16.10 5.92
N GLN A 49 10.56 -14.92 5.47
CA GLN A 49 11.37 -14.78 4.26
C GLN A 49 12.82 -15.31 4.47
N GLU A 50 13.37 -15.21 5.68
CA GLU A 50 14.75 -15.65 5.96
C GLU A 50 14.82 -17.16 6.20
N GLY A 51 13.94 -17.67 7.07
CA GLY A 51 13.80 -19.10 7.30
C GLY A 51 13.19 -19.86 6.12
N LYS A 52 12.63 -19.15 5.14
CA LYS A 52 11.91 -19.69 3.98
C LYS A 52 10.82 -20.69 4.38
N VAL A 53 10.10 -20.37 5.44
CA VAL A 53 9.14 -21.27 6.08
C VAL A 53 7.83 -20.55 6.39
N LEU A 54 6.72 -21.27 6.19
CA LEU A 54 5.40 -20.82 6.62
C LEU A 54 5.30 -20.92 8.15
N LYS A 55 5.24 -19.77 8.84
CA LYS A 55 5.16 -19.71 10.30
C LYS A 55 3.75 -19.96 10.83
N ALA A 56 2.74 -19.36 10.19
CA ALA A 56 1.37 -19.41 10.68
C ALA A 56 0.37 -19.36 9.53
N VAL A 57 -0.79 -19.98 9.75
CA VAL A 57 -2.00 -19.76 8.93
C VAL A 57 -3.15 -19.44 9.87
N PHE A 58 -3.70 -18.23 9.78
CA PHE A 58 -4.90 -17.84 10.50
C PHE A 58 -6.13 -18.14 9.65
N ARG A 59 -7.11 -18.84 10.24
CA ARG A 59 -8.40 -19.13 9.61
C ARG A 59 -9.46 -18.21 10.20
N CYS A 60 -9.91 -17.26 9.39
CA CYS A 60 -10.94 -16.30 9.71
C CYS A 60 -12.34 -16.92 9.58
N PRO A 61 -13.37 -16.32 10.21
CA PRO A 61 -14.73 -16.83 10.15
C PRO A 61 -15.40 -16.66 8.77
N ASP A 62 -14.92 -15.73 7.94
CA ASP A 62 -15.41 -15.49 6.58
C ASP A 62 -14.26 -14.96 5.69
N GLN A 63 -14.56 -14.65 4.44
CA GLN A 63 -13.67 -14.10 3.44
C GLN A 63 -12.94 -12.84 3.95
N VAL A 64 -11.61 -12.82 3.83
CA VAL A 64 -10.79 -11.67 4.23
C VAL A 64 -10.84 -10.59 3.16
N TRP A 65 -11.38 -9.42 3.49
CA TRP A 65 -11.48 -8.28 2.57
C TRP A 65 -10.30 -7.31 2.64
N HIS A 66 -9.73 -7.11 3.84
CA HIS A 66 -8.59 -6.23 4.05
C HIS A 66 -7.77 -6.66 5.26
N VAL A 67 -6.47 -6.37 5.22
CA VAL A 67 -5.52 -6.66 6.31
C VAL A 67 -4.59 -5.47 6.50
N GLU A 68 -4.36 -5.09 7.75
CA GLU A 68 -3.36 -4.10 8.16
C GLU A 68 -2.50 -4.68 9.29
N LEU A 69 -1.21 -4.39 9.27
CA LEU A 69 -0.31 -4.69 10.37
C LEU A 69 -0.06 -3.43 11.19
N LEU A 70 -0.15 -3.55 12.52
CA LEU A 70 0.34 -2.59 13.48
C LEU A 70 1.68 -3.09 14.04
N PRO A 71 2.83 -2.53 13.63
CA PRO A 71 4.16 -3.00 14.03
C PRO A 71 4.40 -3.04 15.54
N GLN A 72 3.90 -2.05 16.28
CA GLN A 72 3.94 -2.01 17.74
C GLN A 72 2.55 -1.64 18.27
N PRO A 73 1.88 -2.50 19.07
CA PRO A 73 2.32 -3.79 19.60
C PRO A 73 2.00 -4.98 18.67
N ARG A 74 2.80 -5.20 17.61
CA ARG A 74 2.76 -6.33 16.66
C ARG A 74 1.43 -7.09 16.56
N GLN A 75 0.42 -6.39 16.06
CA GLN A 75 -0.97 -6.86 15.95
C GLN A 75 -1.41 -6.87 14.50
N LEU A 76 -2.13 -7.92 14.11
CA LEU A 76 -2.70 -8.07 12.79
C LEU A 76 -4.20 -7.79 12.84
N TYR A 77 -4.64 -6.79 12.08
CA TYR A 77 -6.04 -6.43 11.96
C TYR A 77 -6.60 -6.98 10.66
N ILE A 78 -7.74 -7.67 10.73
CA ILE A 78 -8.30 -8.43 9.62
C ILE A 78 -9.79 -8.09 9.47
N LEU A 79 -10.18 -7.49 8.34
CA LEU A 79 -11.58 -7.26 8.00
C LEU A 79 -12.14 -8.50 7.31
N CYS A 80 -13.16 -9.11 7.91
CA CYS A 80 -13.88 -10.25 7.37
C CYS A 80 -15.23 -9.81 6.81
N ALA A 81 -15.59 -10.37 5.65
CA ALA A 81 -16.84 -10.14 4.95
C ALA A 81 -18.06 -10.30 5.88
N HIS A 82 -18.99 -9.35 5.81
CA HIS A 82 -20.28 -9.38 6.53
C HIS A 82 -20.17 -9.61 8.05
N SER A 83 -18.99 -9.38 8.63
CA SER A 83 -18.70 -9.72 10.01
C SER A 83 -18.12 -8.52 10.77
N GLY A 84 -16.92 -8.08 10.39
CA GLY A 84 -16.24 -7.03 11.14
C GLY A 84 -14.73 -7.12 11.11
N ILE A 85 -14.08 -6.33 11.97
CA ILE A 85 -12.62 -6.30 12.13
C ILE A 85 -12.22 -7.17 13.31
N TYR A 86 -11.29 -8.08 13.07
CA TYR A 86 -10.65 -8.95 14.03
C TYR A 86 -9.23 -8.46 14.33
N CYS A 87 -8.76 -8.61 15.57
CA CYS A 87 -7.39 -8.29 15.96
C CYS A 87 -6.70 -9.53 16.54
N VAL A 88 -5.54 -9.88 15.98
CA VAL A 88 -4.73 -11.02 16.39
C VAL A 88 -3.37 -10.52 16.91
N SER A 89 -3.03 -10.86 18.15
CA SER A 89 -1.71 -10.58 18.71
C SER A 89 -0.68 -11.61 18.23
N LEU A 90 0.33 -11.16 17.48
CA LEU A 90 1.35 -12.05 16.94
C LEU A 90 2.37 -12.48 18.00
N GLU A 91 2.61 -11.66 19.03
CA GLU A 91 3.50 -12.00 20.15
C GLU A 91 2.95 -13.14 21.01
N GLN A 92 1.66 -13.11 21.33
CA GLN A 92 1.00 -14.17 22.10
C GLN A 92 1.02 -15.50 21.32
N GLN A 93 0.80 -15.43 20.01
CA GLN A 93 0.82 -16.61 19.14
C GLN A 93 2.23 -17.21 19.00
N SER A 94 3.27 -16.37 18.89
CA SER A 94 4.66 -16.86 18.89
C SER A 94 4.99 -17.67 20.15
N ARG A 95 4.52 -17.24 21.33
CA ARG A 95 4.74 -17.95 22.59
C ARG A 95 3.98 -19.28 22.66
N LEU A 96 2.78 -19.35 22.07
CA LEU A 96 1.99 -20.59 22.00
C LEU A 96 2.63 -21.62 21.06
N MET A 97 3.24 -21.15 19.96
CA MET A 97 3.98 -22.00 19.03
C MET A 97 5.25 -22.59 19.66
N GLU A 98 5.99 -21.80 20.44
CA GLU A 98 7.21 -22.29 21.12
C GLU A 98 6.93 -23.34 22.21
N GLN A 99 5.73 -23.31 22.82
CA GLN A 99 5.35 -24.27 23.88
C GLN A 99 4.96 -25.66 23.34
N THR A 100 4.55 -25.76 22.07
CA THR A 100 4.14 -27.05 21.48
C THR A 100 5.31 -27.93 21.05
N ASP A 101 6.51 -27.36 20.89
CA ASP A 101 7.75 -28.09 20.58
C ASP A 101 8.51 -28.58 21.84
N GLY A 102 8.02 -28.27 23.05
CA GLY A 102 8.74 -28.46 24.32
C GLY A 102 8.35 -29.68 25.17
N ASP A 103 7.22 -30.35 24.90
CA ASP A 103 6.76 -31.48 25.71
C ASP A 103 7.21 -32.81 25.10
N GLY A 104 8.40 -33.24 25.52
CA GLY A 104 8.97 -34.54 25.21
C GLY A 104 8.08 -35.69 25.67
N GLN A 105 7.37 -36.31 24.73
CA GLN A 105 6.98 -37.71 24.85
C GLN A 105 7.35 -38.47 23.58
N GLU A 106 8.45 -39.22 23.71
CA GLU A 106 9.01 -40.13 22.72
C GLU A 106 7.91 -41.01 22.09
N SER A 107 7.59 -40.77 20.82
CA SER A 107 6.88 -41.76 20.00
C SER A 107 7.43 -41.75 18.57
N ASN A 108 8.33 -42.70 18.35
CA ASN A 108 8.75 -43.33 17.10
C ASN A 108 8.43 -42.64 15.76
N GLY A 109 9.48 -42.09 15.15
CA GLY A 109 9.84 -42.41 13.76
C GLY A 109 8.82 -42.10 12.68
N GLN A 110 8.48 -40.82 12.51
CA GLN A 110 8.03 -40.26 11.24
C GLN A 110 8.52 -38.81 11.15
N GLU A 111 9.04 -38.44 9.98
CA GLU A 111 9.58 -37.12 9.66
C GLU A 111 8.53 -36.03 9.94
N SER A 112 8.61 -35.41 11.11
CA SER A 112 7.71 -34.34 11.53
C SER A 112 8.22 -33.00 10.98
N ASN A 113 7.66 -32.57 9.84
CA ASN A 113 7.77 -31.18 9.38
C ASN A 113 7.29 -30.22 10.49
N GLY A 114 8.00 -29.11 10.70
CA GLY A 114 7.75 -28.09 11.74
C GLY A 114 6.34 -27.48 11.74
N PRO A 115 6.03 -26.59 12.69
CA PRO A 115 4.67 -26.30 13.13
C PRO A 115 3.90 -25.44 12.12
N SER A 116 3.33 -26.07 11.09
CA SER A 116 2.32 -25.43 10.24
C SER A 116 0.93 -25.76 10.79
N GLY A 117 0.61 -25.15 11.93
CA GLY A 117 -0.74 -25.17 12.51
C GLY A 117 -1.64 -24.16 11.80
N VAL A 118 -2.87 -24.57 11.49
CA VAL A 118 -3.94 -23.62 11.13
C VAL A 118 -4.60 -23.17 12.43
N PHE A 119 -4.49 -21.88 12.74
CA PHE A 119 -5.02 -21.27 13.96
C PHE A 119 -6.38 -20.63 13.66
N PRO A 120 -7.48 -21.11 14.26
CA PRO A 120 -8.76 -20.43 14.12
C PRO A 120 -8.70 -19.04 14.77
N VAL A 121 -9.21 -18.03 14.09
CA VAL A 121 -9.44 -16.71 14.69
C VAL A 121 -10.71 -16.81 15.51
N GLU A 122 -10.55 -16.73 16.83
CA GLU A 122 -11.64 -16.88 17.78
C GLU A 122 -12.65 -15.71 17.68
N ALA A 123 -13.90 -15.97 18.05
CA ALA A 123 -14.96 -14.97 17.94
C ALA A 123 -14.76 -13.77 18.89
N ASP A 124 -14.04 -13.97 19.99
CA ASP A 124 -13.66 -12.93 20.96
C ASP A 124 -12.57 -11.99 20.43
N ALA A 125 -11.86 -12.36 19.36
CA ALA A 125 -10.91 -11.50 18.66
C ALA A 125 -11.62 -10.44 17.79
N CYS A 126 -12.94 -10.50 17.62
CA CYS A 126 -13.71 -9.51 16.90
C CYS A 126 -13.82 -8.21 17.70
N ILE A 127 -13.11 -7.17 17.27
CA ILE A 127 -13.08 -5.87 17.95
C ILE A 127 -14.09 -4.87 17.38
N PHE A 128 -14.50 -4.99 16.12
CA PHE A 128 -15.51 -4.12 15.49
C PHE A 128 -16.54 -4.96 14.72
N PRO A 129 -17.64 -5.41 15.34
CA PRO A 129 -18.69 -6.16 14.66
C PRO A 129 -19.59 -5.21 13.84
N ASP A 130 -19.35 -5.13 12.53
CA ASP A 130 -20.15 -4.34 11.60
C ASP A 130 -20.05 -4.94 10.19
N ALA A 131 -21.18 -5.48 9.71
CA ALA A 131 -21.28 -6.13 8.42
C ALA A 131 -21.26 -5.16 7.22
N SER A 132 -21.43 -3.85 7.46
CA SER A 132 -21.40 -2.81 6.42
C SER A 132 -19.97 -2.30 6.11
N LEU A 133 -18.98 -2.71 6.91
CA LEU A 133 -17.60 -2.31 6.73
C LEU A 133 -17.04 -2.81 5.41
N SER A 134 -16.43 -1.89 4.67
CA SER A 134 -15.82 -2.18 3.36
C SER A 134 -14.30 -2.05 3.39
N MET A 135 -13.77 -1.15 4.22
CA MET A 135 -12.32 -0.88 4.31
C MET A 135 -11.98 -0.26 5.67
N PHE A 136 -10.73 -0.39 6.10
CA PHE A 136 -10.22 0.34 7.26
C PHE A 136 -8.73 0.66 7.09
N THR A 137 -8.22 1.59 7.88
CA THR A 137 -6.78 1.85 8.07
C THR A 137 -6.49 2.11 9.54
N LEU A 138 -5.27 1.83 9.94
CA LEU A 138 -4.77 2.07 11.30
C LEU A 138 -3.90 3.32 11.31
N LEU A 139 -3.95 4.10 12.38
CA LEU A 139 -3.05 5.23 12.58
C LEU A 139 -2.82 5.46 14.08
N SER A 140 -1.61 5.16 14.56
CA SER A 140 -1.27 5.23 15.98
C SER A 140 -2.27 4.43 16.83
N THR A 141 -3.09 5.10 17.65
CA THR A 141 -4.14 4.49 18.49
C THR A 141 -5.54 4.53 17.87
N PHE A 142 -5.66 4.90 16.59
CA PHE A 142 -6.93 5.06 15.91
C PHE A 142 -7.17 3.98 14.85
N VAL A 143 -8.41 3.50 14.80
CA VAL A 143 -8.94 2.70 13.69
C VAL A 143 -9.92 3.58 12.91
N ILE A 144 -9.60 3.82 11.66
CA ILE A 144 -10.43 4.58 10.73
C ILE A 144 -11.14 3.56 9.84
N THR A 145 -12.46 3.48 9.98
CA THR A 145 -13.29 2.52 9.25
C THR A 145 -14.11 3.23 8.19
N LEU A 146 -14.36 2.57 7.07
CA LEU A 146 -15.19 3.06 5.99
C LEU A 146 -16.29 2.03 5.68
N ALA A 147 -17.54 2.48 5.76
CA ALA A 147 -18.74 1.68 5.50
C ALA A 147 -19.58 2.30 4.39
N GLN A 148 -20.28 1.47 3.63
CA GLN A 148 -21.29 1.93 2.69
C GLN A 148 -22.68 1.74 3.29
N ASP A 149 -23.47 2.81 3.31
CA ASP A 149 -24.85 2.77 3.79
C ASP A 149 -25.74 3.69 2.94
N GLU A 150 -26.88 3.18 2.49
CA GLU A 150 -27.84 3.88 1.62
C GLU A 150 -27.22 4.62 0.41
N GLY A 151 -26.17 4.06 -0.20
CA GLY A 151 -25.48 4.67 -1.33
C GLY A 151 -24.53 5.82 -0.97
N LYS A 152 -24.26 6.03 0.32
CA LYS A 152 -23.29 6.99 0.85
C LYS A 152 -22.14 6.26 1.52
N TRP A 153 -21.00 6.95 1.60
CA TRP A 153 -19.82 6.43 2.29
C TRP A 153 -19.64 7.12 3.63
N TRP A 154 -19.45 6.33 4.69
CA TRP A 154 -19.30 6.81 6.05
C TRP A 154 -17.93 6.42 6.58
N MET A 155 -17.10 7.42 6.86
CA MET A 155 -15.86 7.22 7.59
C MET A 155 -16.09 7.47 9.07
N ARG A 156 -15.68 6.54 9.91
CA ARG A 156 -15.78 6.66 11.37
C ARG A 156 -14.40 6.52 11.99
N LEU A 157 -14.10 7.41 12.94
CA LEU A 157 -12.88 7.40 13.70
C LEU A 157 -13.13 6.73 15.04
N HIS A 158 -12.39 5.67 15.33
CA HIS A 158 -12.45 4.95 16.59
C HIS A 158 -11.12 5.03 17.31
N GLU A 159 -11.14 5.37 18.58
CA GLU A 159 -9.98 5.31 19.46
C GLU A 159 -9.92 3.93 20.12
N LEU A 160 -8.76 3.28 20.03
CA LEU A 160 -8.48 2.02 20.72
C LEU A 160 -8.14 2.31 22.18
N PRO A 161 -8.64 1.48 23.12
CA PRO A 161 -8.35 1.63 24.54
C PRO A 161 -6.86 1.42 24.80
N ARG A 162 -6.32 2.20 25.74
CA ARG A 162 -4.97 1.94 26.25
C ARG A 162 -5.00 0.68 27.12
N PRO A 163 -3.91 -0.10 27.19
CA PRO A 163 -3.85 -1.34 27.97
C PRO A 163 -4.26 -1.21 29.45
N GLU A 164 -4.23 0.01 29.99
CA GLU A 164 -4.51 0.32 31.40
C GLU A 164 -5.97 0.75 31.66
N GLN A 165 -6.83 0.85 30.64
CA GLN A 165 -8.23 1.28 30.80
C GLN A 165 -9.22 0.12 30.78
N ASP A 166 -9.99 -0.02 31.85
CA ASP A 166 -11.24 -0.80 31.87
C ASP A 166 -12.34 -0.02 31.14
N GLY A 167 -12.81 -0.53 30.00
CA GLY A 167 -13.80 0.14 29.16
C GLY A 167 -14.26 -0.71 27.98
N PRO A 168 -15.16 -0.17 27.11
CA PRO A 168 -15.51 -0.83 25.85
C PRO A 168 -14.25 -1.02 24.98
N PRO A 169 -14.25 -2.02 24.08
CA PRO A 169 -13.07 -2.35 23.25
C PRO A 169 -12.65 -1.22 22.30
N TYR A 170 -13.48 -0.19 22.13
CA TYR A 170 -13.20 1.02 21.37
C TYR A 170 -14.16 2.15 21.76
N ARG A 171 -13.79 3.38 21.42
CA ARG A 171 -14.66 4.57 21.53
C ARG A 171 -14.78 5.24 20.17
N GLN A 172 -15.99 5.38 19.63
CA GLN A 172 -16.21 6.20 18.44
C GLN A 172 -16.02 7.67 18.82
N VAL A 173 -15.08 8.34 18.14
CA VAL A 173 -14.73 9.74 18.38
C VAL A 173 -15.59 10.64 17.49
N SER A 174 -15.68 10.30 16.21
CA SER A 174 -16.40 11.11 15.22
C SER A 174 -16.72 10.33 13.95
N GLN A 175 -17.50 10.94 13.05
CA GLN A 175 -17.85 10.39 11.76
C GLN A 175 -17.97 11.48 10.69
N VAL A 176 -17.74 11.08 9.45
CA VAL A 176 -17.78 11.96 8.28
C VAL A 176 -18.50 11.24 7.15
N GLU A 177 -19.39 11.98 6.49
CA GLU A 177 -20.12 11.53 5.32
C GLU A 177 -19.38 11.97 4.05
N PHE A 178 -19.25 11.05 3.09
CA PHE A 178 -18.85 11.35 1.71
C PHE A 178 -20.04 11.11 0.80
N CYS A 179 -20.36 12.11 0.00
CA CYS A 179 -21.37 12.02 -1.04
C CYS A 179 -20.69 11.58 -2.34
N PRO A 180 -20.84 10.32 -2.78
CA PRO A 180 -20.31 9.93 -4.08
C PRO A 180 -20.96 10.76 -5.19
N GLY A 181 -20.26 10.90 -6.32
CA GLY A 181 -20.81 11.46 -7.54
C GLY A 181 -22.07 10.70 -7.96
N SER A 182 -23.00 11.39 -8.65
CA SER A 182 -24.17 10.71 -9.20
C SER A 182 -23.71 9.55 -10.09
N PRO A 183 -24.22 8.32 -9.91
CA PRO A 183 -23.82 7.20 -10.76
C PRO A 183 -24.12 7.58 -12.23
N PRO A 184 -23.21 7.25 -13.18
CA PRO A 184 -23.50 7.44 -14.60
C PRO A 184 -24.78 6.68 -14.93
N GLY A 185 -25.70 7.35 -15.64
CA GLY A 185 -27.06 6.88 -15.86
C GLY A 185 -27.14 5.40 -16.24
N ASP A 186 -27.99 4.68 -15.53
CA ASP A 186 -28.24 3.24 -15.67
C ASP A 186 -28.54 2.88 -17.13
N GLY A 187 -27.51 2.36 -17.79
CA GLY A 187 -27.48 2.03 -19.20
C GLY A 187 -26.97 0.60 -19.40
N GLY A 188 -27.53 -0.36 -18.66
CA GLY A 188 -27.40 -1.78 -18.96
C GLY A 188 -27.28 -2.68 -17.72
N ASP A 189 -27.88 -3.87 -17.81
CA ASP A 189 -27.91 -5.01 -16.86
C ASP A 189 -26.53 -5.59 -16.45
N ALA A 190 -25.48 -4.79 -16.39
CA ALA A 190 -24.21 -5.19 -15.79
C ALA A 190 -24.33 -5.07 -14.26
N PRO A 191 -24.02 -6.13 -13.47
CA PRO A 191 -23.97 -5.98 -12.02
C PRO A 191 -22.96 -4.88 -11.69
N PRO A 192 -23.26 -3.98 -10.72
CA PRO A 192 -22.33 -2.93 -10.35
C PRO A 192 -21.00 -3.59 -9.99
N SER A 193 -19.94 -3.21 -10.69
CA SER A 193 -18.60 -3.64 -10.34
C SER A 193 -18.29 -3.10 -8.95
N CYS A 194 -18.34 -3.95 -7.91
CA CYS A 194 -18.19 -3.54 -6.52
C CYS A 194 -16.71 -3.31 -6.18
N PHE A 195 -16.09 -2.27 -6.74
CA PHE A 195 -14.76 -1.84 -6.32
C PHE A 195 -14.79 -1.45 -4.84
N LEU A 196 -13.76 -1.86 -4.09
CA LEU A 196 -13.58 -1.38 -2.73
C LEU A 196 -12.86 -0.02 -2.72
N PRO A 197 -13.19 0.86 -1.77
CA PRO A 197 -12.45 2.10 -1.60
C PRO A 197 -11.00 1.83 -1.16
N VAL A 198 -10.11 2.76 -1.48
CA VAL A 198 -8.70 2.76 -1.07
C VAL A 198 -8.52 3.79 0.03
N LEU A 199 -7.92 3.38 1.15
CA LEU A 199 -7.51 4.28 2.23
C LEU A 199 -5.99 4.34 2.29
N CYS A 200 -5.47 5.54 2.52
CA CYS A 200 -4.05 5.79 2.77
C CYS A 200 -3.91 6.97 3.75
N CYS A 201 -2.80 7.04 4.49
CA CYS A 201 -2.51 8.16 5.38
C CYS A 201 -1.33 8.97 4.86
N ALA A 202 -1.47 10.30 4.87
CA ALA A 202 -0.40 11.25 4.61
C ALA A 202 -0.14 12.09 5.88
N ALA A 203 1.12 12.30 6.27
CA ALA A 203 1.45 13.26 7.34
C ALA A 203 2.54 14.25 6.93
N ALA A 204 2.64 15.32 7.71
CA ALA A 204 3.68 16.33 7.58
C ALA A 204 5.01 15.80 8.17
N PRO A 205 6.16 16.37 7.75
CA PRO A 205 7.46 16.04 8.33
C PRO A 205 7.47 16.26 9.85
N GLY A 206 8.20 15.43 10.59
CA GLY A 206 8.27 15.53 12.05
C GLY A 206 7.09 14.90 12.81
N THR A 207 6.01 14.51 12.11
CA THR A 207 4.92 13.74 12.73
C THR A 207 5.42 12.35 13.10
N GLN A 208 5.74 12.14 14.39
CA GLN A 208 6.12 10.83 14.89
C GLN A 208 4.91 9.89 14.96
N GLY A 209 5.11 8.60 14.65
CA GLY A 209 4.10 7.57 14.91
C GLY A 209 3.15 7.22 13.75
N LEU A 210 3.49 7.55 12.51
CA LEU A 210 2.85 6.92 11.34
C LEU A 210 3.25 5.44 11.28
N TRP A 211 2.37 4.57 11.76
CA TRP A 211 2.58 3.12 11.80
C TRP A 211 1.66 2.34 10.85
N CYS A 212 1.00 3.03 9.92
CA CYS A 212 0.07 2.43 8.96
C CYS A 212 0.84 1.60 7.93
N SER A 213 0.32 0.43 7.55
CA SER A 213 0.86 -0.32 6.41
C SER A 213 0.47 0.40 5.11
N GLY A 214 1.33 1.30 4.62
CA GLY A 214 1.12 2.05 3.38
C GLY A 214 0.78 3.54 3.53
N GLY A 215 0.99 4.12 4.71
CA GLY A 215 1.03 5.58 4.86
C GLY A 215 2.37 6.17 4.41
N PHE A 216 2.41 7.47 4.16
CA PHE A 216 3.63 8.18 3.75
C PHE A 216 3.74 9.57 4.41
N VAL A 217 4.97 10.04 4.53
CA VAL A 217 5.28 11.42 4.95
C VAL A 217 5.47 12.25 3.69
N LEU A 218 4.81 13.40 3.58
CA LEU A 218 5.03 14.34 2.49
C LEU A 218 5.96 15.47 2.93
N GLU A 219 6.72 16.03 2.00
CA GLU A 219 7.46 17.26 2.25
C GLU A 219 6.50 18.43 2.53
N GLU A 220 6.93 19.35 3.38
CA GLU A 220 6.12 20.47 3.89
C GLU A 220 5.46 21.31 2.78
N PRO A 221 6.14 21.65 1.65
CA PRO A 221 5.52 22.45 0.60
C PRO A 221 4.32 21.73 -0.02
N LEU A 222 4.48 20.46 -0.41
CA LEU A 222 3.38 19.69 -1.01
C LEU A 222 2.26 19.44 0.01
N PHE A 223 2.60 19.11 1.25
CA PHE A 223 1.61 18.88 2.31
C PHE A 223 0.72 20.12 2.51
N SER A 224 1.33 21.30 2.62
CA SER A 224 0.64 22.57 2.82
C SER A 224 -0.24 22.95 1.63
N LEU A 225 0.22 22.70 0.40
CA LEU A 225 -0.55 22.97 -0.81
C LEU A 225 -1.76 22.05 -0.96
N LEU A 226 -1.61 20.75 -0.67
CA LEU A 226 -2.68 19.77 -0.78
C LEU A 226 -3.72 19.92 0.32
N PHE A 227 -3.29 20.16 1.56
CA PHE A 227 -4.16 20.05 2.74
C PHE A 227 -4.45 21.38 3.43
N GLY A 228 -3.74 22.44 3.05
CA GLY A 228 -3.85 23.77 3.63
C GLY A 228 -2.90 23.98 4.81
N ILE A 229 -2.60 25.26 5.04
CA ILE A 229 -1.66 25.71 6.08
C ILE A 229 -2.12 25.28 7.47
N ASP A 230 -3.44 25.30 7.74
CA ASP A 230 -3.99 24.91 9.05
C ASP A 230 -3.66 23.45 9.39
N ALA A 231 -3.76 22.54 8.41
CA ALA A 231 -3.41 21.13 8.62
C ALA A 231 -1.91 20.95 8.86
N ALA A 232 -1.07 21.73 8.18
CA ALA A 232 0.38 21.70 8.31
C ALA A 232 0.82 22.21 9.69
N VAL A 233 0.33 23.38 10.11
CA VAL A 233 0.63 24.00 11.41
C VAL A 233 0.15 23.12 12.57
N LEU A 234 -1.00 22.46 12.41
CA LEU A 234 -1.50 21.53 13.41
C LEU A 234 -0.79 20.17 13.35
N GLU A 235 0.09 19.92 12.37
CA GLU A 235 0.69 18.62 12.09
C GLU A 235 -0.38 17.51 12.09
N SER A 236 -1.53 17.77 11.47
CA SER A 236 -2.65 16.84 11.46
C SER A 236 -2.41 15.78 10.41
N PRO A 237 -2.37 14.49 10.75
CA PRO A 237 -2.42 13.43 9.75
C PRO A 237 -3.68 13.58 8.89
N MET A 238 -3.54 13.26 7.60
CA MET A 238 -4.58 13.32 6.60
C MET A 238 -4.94 11.91 6.17
N ILE A 239 -6.24 11.60 6.17
CA ILE A 239 -6.75 10.35 5.58
C ILE A 239 -7.13 10.65 4.14
N LEU A 240 -6.50 9.94 3.21
CA LEU A 240 -6.82 9.95 1.78
C LEU A 240 -7.78 8.81 1.47
N CYS A 241 -8.87 9.12 0.78
CA CYS A 241 -9.89 8.17 0.37
C CYS A 241 -10.03 8.19 -1.15
N GLY A 242 -9.79 7.06 -1.80
CA GLY A 242 -10.08 6.85 -3.22
C GLY A 242 -11.32 5.99 -3.38
N PHE A 243 -12.35 6.51 -4.06
CA PHE A 243 -13.64 5.85 -4.16
C PHE A 243 -13.86 5.15 -5.52
N PRO A 244 -14.82 4.21 -5.57
CA PRO A 244 -15.22 3.53 -6.82
C PRO A 244 -15.72 4.45 -7.93
N ASP A 245 -16.22 5.64 -7.59
CA ASP A 245 -16.67 6.65 -8.56
C ASP A 245 -15.51 7.48 -9.14
N GLY A 246 -14.29 7.29 -8.62
CA GLY A 246 -13.08 8.00 -9.03
C GLY A 246 -12.78 9.26 -8.22
N GLN A 247 -13.55 9.58 -7.19
CA GLN A 247 -13.22 10.69 -6.29
C GLN A 247 -12.01 10.36 -5.42
N LEU A 248 -11.02 11.26 -5.43
CA LEU A 248 -9.92 11.30 -4.47
C LEU A 248 -10.21 12.40 -3.46
N CYS A 249 -10.47 12.03 -2.22
CA CYS A 249 -10.84 12.93 -1.13
C CYS A 249 -9.81 12.88 0.00
N CYS A 250 -9.74 13.94 0.81
CA CYS A 250 -8.93 13.96 2.02
C CYS A 250 -9.69 14.52 3.22
N VAL A 251 -9.35 14.02 4.42
CA VAL A 251 -9.94 14.46 5.68
C VAL A 251 -8.86 14.62 6.78
N PRO A 252 -8.79 15.77 7.47
CA PRO A 252 -7.82 16.01 8.54
C PRO A 252 -8.20 15.32 9.84
N LEU A 253 -7.37 14.41 10.34
CA LEU A 253 -7.65 13.61 11.53
C LEU A 253 -7.85 14.45 12.80
N LYS A 254 -6.99 15.43 13.09
CA LYS A 254 -7.10 16.23 14.33
C LYS A 254 -8.39 17.05 14.36
N ALA A 255 -8.92 17.46 13.20
CA ALA A 255 -10.22 18.09 13.11
C ALA A 255 -11.35 17.09 13.48
N LEU A 256 -11.22 15.83 13.06
CA LEU A 256 -12.16 14.76 13.42
C LEU A 256 -12.15 14.47 14.91
N SER A 257 -10.98 14.44 15.55
CA SER A 257 -10.86 14.14 16.98
C SER A 257 -11.45 15.25 17.87
N SER A 258 -11.52 16.48 17.36
CA SER A 258 -12.05 17.64 18.10
C SER A 258 -13.58 17.77 18.05
N SER A 259 -14.25 16.98 17.21
CA SER A 259 -15.71 16.98 17.08
C SER A 259 -16.31 15.90 18.00
N PRO A 260 -17.12 16.26 19.02
CA PRO A 260 -17.72 15.26 19.89
C PRO A 260 -18.75 14.41 19.13
N ALA A 261 -18.69 13.09 19.28
CA ALA A 261 -19.78 12.20 18.91
C ALA A 261 -21.08 12.70 19.58
N ALA A 262 -22.11 12.92 18.77
CA ALA A 262 -23.36 13.52 19.19
C ALA A 262 -24.13 12.60 20.16
N ASP A 263 -23.86 12.75 21.46
CA ASP A 263 -24.74 12.24 22.52
C ASP A 263 -25.99 13.14 22.59
N GLY A 264 -27.04 12.77 21.84
CA GLY A 264 -28.45 13.11 22.08
C GLY A 264 -28.90 14.59 22.07
N CYS A 265 -28.00 15.56 22.14
CA CYS A 265 -28.31 16.99 22.14
C CYS A 265 -27.84 17.60 20.82
N ARG A 266 -28.82 17.91 19.95
CA ARG A 266 -28.62 18.75 18.77
C ARG A 266 -28.22 20.15 19.23
N ASP A 267 -26.93 20.41 19.38
CA ASP A 267 -26.41 21.77 19.38
C ASP A 267 -25.90 22.10 17.97
N VAL A 268 -26.59 23.06 17.33
CA VAL A 268 -26.43 23.44 15.92
C VAL A 268 -25.27 24.42 15.84
N SER A 269 -24.00 23.98 15.88
CA SER A 269 -22.84 24.89 15.60
C SER A 269 -21.45 24.26 15.47
N ALA A 270 -21.26 22.93 15.45
CA ALA A 270 -19.96 22.38 15.04
C ALA A 270 -19.98 22.15 13.51
N PRO A 271 -19.20 22.90 12.70
CA PRO A 271 -19.11 22.60 11.28
C PRO A 271 -18.55 21.20 11.11
N ALA A 272 -19.22 20.37 10.30
CA ALA A 272 -18.70 19.08 9.93
C ALA A 272 -17.27 19.28 9.35
N PRO A 273 -16.31 18.45 9.74
CA PRO A 273 -14.94 18.57 9.25
C PRO A 273 -14.97 18.51 7.72
N PRO A 274 -14.35 19.49 7.02
CA PRO A 274 -14.53 19.63 5.58
C PRO A 274 -13.84 18.47 4.88
N VAL A 275 -14.62 17.59 4.27
CA VAL A 275 -14.12 16.69 3.23
C VAL A 275 -13.67 17.55 2.06
N LYS A 276 -12.39 17.44 1.69
CA LYS A 276 -11.85 18.14 0.51
C LYS A 276 -11.65 17.14 -0.61
N ILE A 277 -12.26 17.40 -1.76
CA ILE A 277 -12.00 16.65 -2.99
C ILE A 277 -10.71 17.20 -3.60
N LEU A 278 -9.71 16.34 -3.78
CA LEU A 278 -8.42 16.68 -4.39
C LEU A 278 -8.49 16.55 -5.91
N HIS A 279 -9.10 15.47 -6.42
CA HIS A 279 -9.20 15.20 -7.84
C HIS A 279 -10.31 14.17 -8.14
N HIS A 280 -10.70 14.05 -9.41
CA HIS A 280 -11.66 13.05 -9.89
C HIS A 280 -11.09 12.30 -11.10
N LEU A 281 -10.73 11.03 -10.91
CA LEU A 281 -10.17 10.20 -11.98
C LEU A 281 -11.23 9.73 -13.01
N GLU A 282 -12.52 9.86 -12.70
CA GLU A 282 -13.62 9.38 -13.58
C GLU A 282 -13.62 7.87 -13.79
N GLU A 283 -12.78 7.15 -13.04
CA GLU A 283 -12.70 5.70 -12.99
C GLU A 283 -12.34 5.26 -11.56
N PRO A 284 -12.68 4.01 -11.17
CA PRO A 284 -12.43 3.50 -9.83
C PRO A 284 -10.96 3.62 -9.43
N ILE A 285 -10.68 4.25 -8.29
CA ILE A 285 -9.32 4.37 -7.76
C ILE A 285 -8.88 3.01 -7.19
N VAL A 286 -7.73 2.51 -7.63
CA VAL A 286 -7.20 1.19 -7.21
C VAL A 286 -5.95 1.29 -6.35
N PHE A 287 -5.30 2.46 -6.33
CA PHE A 287 -4.09 2.73 -5.57
C PHE A 287 -3.89 4.22 -5.30
N ILE A 288 -3.36 4.54 -4.11
CA ILE A 288 -2.87 5.85 -3.70
C ILE A 288 -1.49 5.62 -3.09
N GLY A 289 -0.52 6.44 -3.48
CA GLY A 289 0.85 6.35 -2.97
C GLY A 289 1.58 7.68 -3.06
N ALA A 290 2.83 7.68 -2.61
CA ALA A 290 3.72 8.83 -2.76
C ALA A 290 5.12 8.37 -3.15
N LEU A 291 5.86 9.27 -3.79
CA LEU A 291 7.16 9.04 -4.37
C LEU A 291 8.08 10.21 -4.06
N ARG A 292 9.39 9.96 -4.14
CA ARG A 292 10.41 11.01 -4.15
C ARG A 292 10.94 11.15 -5.57
N THR A 293 10.68 12.29 -6.21
CA THR A 293 11.15 12.60 -7.55
C THR A 293 12.47 13.35 -7.54
N GLU A 294 12.74 14.15 -6.51
CA GLU A 294 13.98 14.92 -6.40
C GLU A 294 15.10 14.13 -5.73
N ARG A 295 16.26 14.12 -6.38
CA ARG A 295 17.50 13.57 -5.82
C ARG A 295 18.15 14.64 -4.95
N ARG A 296 18.41 14.33 -3.66
CA ARG A 296 19.29 15.18 -2.84
C ARG A 296 20.69 15.14 -3.44
N ALA A 297 21.29 16.32 -3.62
CA ALA A 297 22.71 16.42 -3.93
C ALA A 297 23.52 15.78 -2.79
N ALA A 298 24.54 15.01 -3.13
CA ALA A 298 25.38 14.30 -2.16
C ALA A 298 26.16 15.25 -1.22
N ASP A 299 26.20 16.54 -1.54
CA ASP A 299 26.99 17.56 -0.83
C ASP A 299 26.27 18.15 0.41
N ASP A 300 24.98 17.90 0.60
CA ASP A 300 24.21 18.38 1.77
C ASP A 300 24.25 17.39 2.96
N ALA A 301 25.04 16.30 2.86
CA ALA A 301 25.14 15.27 3.89
C ALA A 301 25.95 15.71 5.14
N GLU A 302 26.57 16.89 5.12
CA GLU A 302 27.40 17.39 6.22
C GLU A 302 26.64 18.29 7.23
N ASP A 303 25.43 18.77 6.90
CA ASP A 303 24.58 19.52 7.84
C ASP A 303 23.47 18.62 8.40
N GLU A 304 23.38 18.58 9.73
CA GLU A 304 22.52 17.74 10.58
C GLU A 304 21.33 17.07 9.85
N ALA A 305 21.54 15.85 9.37
CA ALA A 305 20.47 15.04 8.79
C ALA A 305 19.30 14.96 9.79
N PRO A 306 18.10 15.47 9.45
CA PRO A 306 16.96 15.35 10.35
C PRO A 306 16.71 13.87 10.62
N ALA A 307 16.48 13.53 11.90
CA ALA A 307 16.27 12.17 12.34
C ALA A 307 14.95 11.61 11.77
N GLY A 308 15.01 11.01 10.58
CA GLY A 308 13.88 10.34 9.93
C GLY A 308 14.12 10.10 8.43
N PRO A 309 13.40 9.14 7.82
CA PRO A 309 13.43 8.96 6.38
C PRO A 309 12.91 10.23 5.69
N PRO A 310 13.52 10.66 4.59
CA PRO A 310 13.19 11.94 3.99
C PRO A 310 11.80 11.83 3.31
N GLY A 311 10.94 12.85 3.46
CA GLY A 311 9.53 12.82 3.00
C GLY A 311 9.30 12.85 1.49
N CYS A 312 8.21 12.28 0.98
CA CYS A 312 7.87 12.26 -0.44
C CYS A 312 7.46 13.65 -0.97
N ASP A 313 7.86 13.97 -2.19
CA ASP A 313 7.59 15.25 -2.87
C ASP A 313 6.50 15.13 -3.95
N CYS A 314 5.96 13.92 -4.17
CA CYS A 314 4.94 13.64 -5.16
C CYS A 314 3.89 12.66 -4.63
N VAL A 315 2.60 12.98 -4.79
CA VAL A 315 1.47 12.08 -4.53
C VAL A 315 0.93 11.54 -5.84
N VAL A 316 0.65 10.24 -5.88
CA VAL A 316 0.05 9.59 -7.04
C VAL A 316 -1.25 8.89 -6.68
N ALA A 317 -2.24 8.99 -7.56
CA ALA A 317 -3.45 8.16 -7.51
C ALA A 317 -3.67 7.51 -8.87
N VAL A 318 -3.98 6.21 -8.85
CA VAL A 318 -4.08 5.38 -10.04
C VAL A 318 -5.46 4.76 -10.11
N GLY A 319 -6.10 4.91 -11.25
CA GLY A 319 -7.39 4.35 -11.58
C GLY A 319 -7.28 2.99 -12.27
N HIS A 320 -8.39 2.27 -12.28
CA HIS A 320 -8.44 0.92 -12.81
C HIS A 320 -8.18 0.85 -14.33
N TYR A 321 -8.70 1.77 -15.13
CA TYR A 321 -8.58 1.68 -16.59
C TYR A 321 -7.30 2.34 -17.12
N GLY A 322 -6.48 2.89 -16.23
CA GLY A 322 -5.13 3.35 -16.52
C GLY A 322 -4.96 4.85 -16.36
N LYS A 323 -6.01 5.60 -16.00
CA LYS A 323 -5.84 7.02 -15.69
C LYS A 323 -5.07 7.16 -14.39
N MET A 324 -4.01 7.96 -14.42
CA MET A 324 -3.18 8.24 -13.26
C MET A 324 -3.07 9.75 -13.11
N VAL A 325 -3.10 10.24 -11.87
CA VAL A 325 -2.76 11.63 -11.55
C VAL A 325 -1.55 11.65 -10.64
N ALA A 326 -0.60 12.53 -10.94
CA ALA A 326 0.54 12.86 -10.08
C ALA A 326 0.42 14.33 -9.67
N VAL A 327 0.67 14.61 -8.38
CA VAL A 327 0.66 15.96 -7.83
C VAL A 327 1.97 16.22 -7.11
N LYS A 328 2.67 17.28 -7.50
CA LYS A 328 3.97 17.68 -6.98
C LYS A 328 3.97 19.18 -6.63
N ALA A 329 4.85 19.61 -5.73
CA ALA A 329 5.07 21.03 -5.49
C ALA A 329 6.03 21.59 -6.55
N ASP A 330 5.57 22.56 -7.33
CA ASP A 330 6.36 23.28 -8.33
C ASP A 330 6.77 24.63 -7.76
N GLN A 331 8.08 24.85 -7.63
CA GLN A 331 8.64 26.11 -7.13
C GLN A 331 8.82 27.09 -8.29
N ARG A 332 7.89 28.04 -8.42
CA ARG A 332 8.01 29.15 -9.37
C ARG A 332 8.65 30.36 -8.68
N GLU A 333 9.19 31.27 -9.48
CA GLU A 333 9.96 32.45 -9.03
C GLU A 333 9.29 33.26 -7.89
N GLU A 334 7.96 33.28 -7.81
CA GLU A 334 7.21 34.10 -6.83
C GLU A 334 6.40 33.28 -5.81
N ALA A 335 6.10 32.00 -6.10
CA ALA A 335 5.25 31.16 -5.24
C ALA A 335 5.42 29.67 -5.55
N THR A 336 5.24 28.84 -4.53
CA THR A 336 5.08 27.39 -4.71
C THR A 336 3.63 27.08 -5.05
N VAL A 337 3.41 26.35 -6.14
CA VAL A 337 2.08 25.95 -6.62
C VAL A 337 2.03 24.44 -6.81
N PRO A 338 0.88 23.78 -6.65
CA PRO A 338 0.78 22.35 -6.92
C PRO A 338 0.73 22.15 -8.44
N GLU A 339 1.73 21.46 -8.98
CA GLU A 339 1.66 20.90 -10.33
C GLU A 339 0.84 19.61 -10.28
N LEU A 340 -0.24 19.57 -11.05
CA LEU A 340 -1.05 18.37 -11.26
C LEU A 340 -0.91 17.91 -12.71
N ARG A 341 -0.59 16.63 -12.91
CA ARG A 341 -0.49 16.05 -14.24
C ARG A 341 -1.20 14.70 -14.32
N GLU A 342 -1.98 14.53 -15.39
CA GLU A 342 -2.63 13.27 -15.70
C GLU A 342 -1.82 12.46 -16.72
N TYR A 343 -1.76 11.15 -16.50
CA TYR A 343 -1.13 10.18 -17.39
C TYR A 343 -2.09 9.05 -17.73
N TYR A 344 -1.83 8.39 -18.86
CA TYR A 344 -2.61 7.27 -19.33
C TYR A 344 -1.70 6.05 -19.45
N LEU A 345 -1.81 5.17 -18.45
CA LEU A 345 -1.12 3.90 -18.37
C LEU A 345 -1.92 2.81 -19.10
N ARG A 346 -1.28 1.67 -19.36
CA ARG A 346 -1.97 0.52 -19.93
C ARG A 346 -2.80 -0.16 -18.86
N GLY A 347 -4.12 0.00 -18.92
CA GLY A 347 -5.07 -0.75 -18.10
C GLY A 347 -5.48 -2.10 -18.72
N PRO A 348 -6.23 -2.93 -17.98
CA PRO A 348 -6.71 -2.69 -16.60
C PRO A 348 -5.62 -2.93 -15.54
N ILE A 349 -5.51 -2.01 -14.59
CA ILE A 349 -4.56 -2.05 -13.47
C ILE A 349 -5.18 -2.80 -12.29
N LEU A 350 -4.45 -3.78 -11.77
CA LEU A 350 -4.88 -4.69 -10.69
C LEU A 350 -4.34 -4.25 -9.32
N CYS A 351 -3.09 -3.84 -9.27
CA CYS A 351 -2.42 -3.37 -8.08
C CYS A 351 -1.20 -2.52 -8.46
N ALA A 352 -0.73 -1.72 -7.52
CA ALA A 352 0.46 -0.91 -7.69
C ALA A 352 1.21 -0.77 -6.36
N ALA A 353 2.47 -0.36 -6.43
CA ALA A 353 3.34 -0.06 -5.30
C ALA A 353 4.30 1.07 -5.68
N CYS A 354 4.61 1.95 -4.73
CA CYS A 354 5.61 3.00 -4.90
C CYS A 354 6.98 2.51 -4.44
N GLY A 355 8.02 2.78 -5.25
CA GLY A 355 9.45 2.60 -5.00
C GLY A 355 10.01 3.43 -3.84
N SER A 356 11.26 3.19 -3.44
CA SER A 356 12.01 4.06 -2.52
C SER A 356 12.49 5.39 -3.15
N GLY A 357 12.14 5.63 -4.42
CA GLY A 357 12.48 6.84 -5.17
C GLY A 357 11.32 7.29 -6.05
N SER A 358 11.63 7.63 -7.30
CA SER A 358 10.70 8.22 -8.27
C SER A 358 9.86 7.18 -9.03
N ARG A 359 10.13 5.89 -8.80
CA ARG A 359 9.54 4.80 -9.58
C ARG A 359 8.27 4.26 -8.94
N MET A 360 7.22 4.12 -9.74
CA MET A 360 6.02 3.37 -9.40
C MET A 360 5.96 2.08 -10.20
N TYR A 361 5.53 1.00 -9.56
CA TYR A 361 5.27 -0.28 -10.20
C TYR A 361 3.77 -0.52 -10.25
N TYR A 362 3.25 -0.96 -11.38
CA TYR A 362 1.85 -1.34 -11.51
C TYR A 362 1.72 -2.67 -12.24
N SER A 363 0.74 -3.47 -11.83
CA SER A 363 0.44 -4.77 -12.42
C SER A 363 -0.80 -4.70 -13.30
N THR A 364 -0.70 -5.35 -14.45
CA THR A 364 -1.81 -5.71 -15.32
C THR A 364 -1.91 -7.24 -15.38
N HIS A 365 -2.92 -7.77 -16.06
CA HIS A 365 -2.99 -9.22 -16.29
C HIS A 365 -1.76 -9.76 -17.06
N SER A 366 -1.19 -8.96 -17.95
CA SER A 366 -0.10 -9.40 -18.82
C SER A 366 1.29 -9.19 -18.24
N ASP A 367 1.46 -8.19 -17.38
CA ASP A 367 2.80 -7.73 -16.99
C ASP A 367 2.78 -6.81 -15.76
N ILE A 368 3.90 -6.76 -15.04
CA ILE A 368 4.27 -5.65 -14.14
C ILE A 368 5.10 -4.65 -14.96
N SER A 369 4.71 -3.38 -14.91
CA SER A 369 5.46 -2.30 -15.52
C SER A 369 5.93 -1.29 -14.49
N ALA A 370 7.15 -0.78 -14.66
CA ALA A 370 7.73 0.31 -13.88
C ALA A 370 7.59 1.63 -14.66
N VAL A 371 7.18 2.71 -13.99
CA VAL A 371 7.21 4.07 -14.53
C VAL A 371 8.04 4.96 -13.63
N ASP A 372 8.84 5.83 -14.23
CA ASP A 372 9.70 6.76 -13.53
C ASP A 372 9.13 8.18 -13.63
N LEU A 373 9.00 8.85 -12.48
CA LEU A 373 8.50 10.23 -12.37
C LEU A 373 9.62 11.25 -12.16
N ASP A 374 10.89 10.82 -12.18
CA ASP A 374 12.04 11.71 -12.20
C ASP A 374 12.18 12.31 -13.63
N TRP A 375 12.09 13.63 -13.74
CA TRP A 375 12.33 14.34 -15.00
C TRP A 375 13.80 14.71 -15.11
N ALA A 376 14.63 13.75 -15.50
CA ALA A 376 15.95 14.03 -16.05
C ALA A 376 15.75 14.39 -17.53
N GLY A 377 15.72 15.68 -17.85
CA GLY A 377 15.67 16.10 -19.26
C GLY A 377 16.82 15.46 -20.04
N ASP A 378 16.52 14.81 -21.17
CA ASP A 378 17.51 14.41 -22.17
C ASP A 378 18.10 15.65 -22.90
N SER A 379 18.37 16.75 -22.18
CA SER A 379 19.03 17.91 -22.77
C SER A 379 20.53 17.66 -22.74
N SER A 380 21.08 17.36 -23.93
CA SER A 380 22.52 17.42 -24.19
C SER A 380 23.11 18.82 -24.02
N ASP A 381 22.28 19.83 -23.71
CA ASP A 381 22.68 21.20 -23.46
C ASP A 381 22.77 21.48 -21.94
N PRO A 382 23.97 21.80 -21.42
CA PRO A 382 24.19 22.09 -20.00
C PRO A 382 23.58 23.42 -19.53
N GLU A 383 23.05 24.26 -20.44
CA GLU A 383 22.39 25.53 -20.09
C GLU A 383 20.87 25.40 -19.86
N ASP A 384 20.24 24.27 -20.25
CA ASP A 384 18.81 23.98 -19.99
C ASP A 384 18.58 23.10 -18.75
N ALA A 385 19.65 22.57 -18.15
CA ALA A 385 19.59 21.66 -17.00
C ALA A 385 19.14 22.36 -15.69
N GLU A 386 19.29 23.68 -15.59
CA GLU A 386 18.87 24.46 -14.41
C GLU A 386 17.37 24.81 -14.42
N GLY A 387 16.66 24.66 -15.55
CA GLY A 387 15.26 25.08 -15.69
C GLY A 387 14.20 23.99 -15.49
N GLY A 388 14.59 22.73 -15.32
CA GLY A 388 13.68 21.57 -15.27
C GLY A 388 13.57 20.87 -13.91
N ALA A 389 14.38 21.26 -12.92
CA ALA A 389 14.33 20.68 -11.59
C ALA A 389 12.98 21.00 -10.94
N GLY A 390 12.23 19.97 -10.55
CA GLY A 390 10.94 20.17 -9.87
C GLY A 390 9.70 19.84 -10.71
N VAL A 391 9.82 19.67 -12.04
CA VAL A 391 8.65 19.47 -12.92
C VAL A 391 8.39 17.99 -13.18
N LEU A 392 7.12 17.59 -13.25
CA LEU A 392 6.73 16.25 -13.64
C LEU A 392 7.01 15.96 -15.13
N PRO A 393 7.33 14.71 -15.53
CA PRO A 393 7.54 14.37 -16.93
C PRO A 393 6.29 14.62 -17.80
N PRO A 394 6.38 15.03 -19.07
CA PRO A 394 5.22 15.20 -19.96
C PRO A 394 4.67 13.86 -20.45
N VAL A 395 5.51 12.84 -20.53
CA VAL A 395 5.16 11.49 -20.98
C VAL A 395 5.87 10.46 -20.11
N LEU A 396 5.17 9.41 -19.71
CA LEU A 396 5.76 8.27 -19.02
C LEU A 396 6.12 7.18 -20.04
N SER A 397 7.25 6.50 -19.82
CA SER A 397 7.69 5.34 -20.58
C SER A 397 7.68 4.09 -19.70
N PRO A 398 6.58 3.32 -19.65
CA PRO A 398 6.52 2.11 -18.84
C PRO A 398 7.54 1.06 -19.30
N ALA A 399 8.39 0.60 -18.38
CA ALA A 399 9.34 -0.49 -18.58
C ALA A 399 8.77 -1.80 -18.07
N SER A 400 8.66 -2.79 -18.95
CA SER A 400 8.15 -4.14 -18.64
C SER A 400 9.14 -4.93 -17.78
N LEU A 401 8.66 -5.53 -16.69
CA LEU A 401 9.43 -6.49 -15.87
C LEU A 401 9.25 -7.94 -16.37
N SER A 402 8.36 -8.19 -17.33
CA SER A 402 8.05 -9.51 -17.90
C SER A 402 7.51 -10.51 -16.87
N ILE A 403 6.73 -10.03 -15.91
CA ILE A 403 6.10 -10.84 -14.86
C ILE A 403 4.59 -10.70 -14.97
N CYS A 404 3.89 -11.76 -15.35
CA CYS A 404 2.46 -11.71 -15.63
C CYS A 404 1.61 -12.13 -14.44
N SER A 405 0.29 -11.88 -14.55
CA SER A 405 -0.74 -12.40 -13.65
C SER A 405 -0.57 -12.02 -12.18
N VAL A 406 0.04 -10.86 -11.89
CA VAL A 406 0.25 -10.40 -10.51
C VAL A 406 -0.98 -9.65 -10.01
N VAL A 407 -1.47 -10.04 -8.84
CA VAL A 407 -2.72 -9.53 -8.24
C VAL A 407 -2.47 -8.71 -6.98
N ALA A 408 -1.30 -8.82 -6.35
CA ALA A 408 -0.88 -7.97 -5.25
C ALA A 408 0.62 -7.68 -5.31
N LEU A 409 0.98 -6.46 -4.94
CA LEU A 409 2.35 -5.93 -4.92
C LEU A 409 2.63 -5.29 -3.56
N SER A 410 3.85 -5.47 -3.07
CA SER A 410 4.41 -4.74 -1.92
C SER A 410 5.89 -4.55 -2.14
N LEU A 411 6.45 -3.48 -1.60
CA LEU A 411 7.89 -3.43 -1.42
C LEU A 411 8.32 -4.19 -0.17
N SER A 412 9.52 -4.75 -0.24
CA SER A 412 10.24 -5.31 0.88
C SER A 412 10.90 -4.19 1.67
N SER A 413 10.77 -4.23 3.00
CA SER A 413 11.45 -3.32 3.92
C SER A 413 12.93 -3.66 4.12
N ARG A 414 13.42 -4.77 3.56
CA ARG A 414 14.79 -5.29 3.77
C ARG A 414 15.84 -4.69 2.84
N ALA A 415 15.43 -3.99 1.80
CA ALA A 415 16.38 -3.57 0.78
C ALA A 415 17.31 -2.48 1.34
N SER A 416 18.63 -2.68 1.21
CA SER A 416 19.63 -1.68 1.60
C SER A 416 19.48 -0.42 0.73
N GLU A 417 19.99 0.73 1.21
CA GLU A 417 19.98 1.97 0.41
C GLU A 417 20.46 1.70 -1.02
N GLY A 418 19.57 1.93 -2.00
CA GLY A 418 19.85 1.73 -3.44
C GLY A 418 19.37 0.41 -4.05
N GLU A 419 19.09 -0.61 -3.24
CA GLU A 419 18.41 -1.83 -3.71
C GLU A 419 16.91 -1.71 -3.42
N SER A 420 16.06 -2.20 -4.32
CA SER A 420 14.62 -2.31 -4.06
C SER A 420 14.19 -3.72 -4.39
N GLU A 421 13.49 -4.36 -3.46
CA GLU A 421 12.93 -5.70 -3.67
C GLU A 421 11.41 -5.58 -3.71
N LEU A 422 10.81 -6.03 -4.81
CA LEU A 422 9.38 -6.05 -5.03
C LEU A 422 8.84 -7.45 -4.74
N LEU A 423 7.92 -7.56 -3.79
CA LEU A 423 7.17 -8.77 -3.51
C LEU A 423 5.90 -8.79 -4.34
N ALA A 424 5.66 -9.89 -5.03
CA ALA A 424 4.52 -10.06 -5.92
C ALA A 424 3.79 -11.37 -5.64
N LEU A 425 2.46 -11.30 -5.52
CA LEU A 425 1.58 -12.45 -5.46
C LEU A 425 0.87 -12.63 -6.79
N SER A 426 1.05 -13.80 -7.41
CA SER A 426 0.37 -14.17 -8.65
C SER A 426 -1.05 -14.70 -8.42
N ALA A 427 -1.88 -14.66 -9.46
CA ALA A 427 -3.22 -15.25 -9.50
C ALA A 427 -3.22 -16.78 -9.28
N LYS A 428 -2.07 -17.45 -9.38
CA LYS A 428 -1.90 -18.87 -9.03
C LYS A 428 -1.47 -19.10 -7.58
N GLY A 429 -1.42 -18.05 -6.76
CA GLY A 429 -1.01 -18.13 -5.36
C GLY A 429 0.51 -18.23 -5.16
N ARG A 430 1.32 -17.99 -6.20
CA ARG A 430 2.78 -17.96 -6.05
C ARG A 430 3.24 -16.60 -5.56
N LEU A 431 4.00 -16.61 -4.47
CA LEU A 431 4.72 -15.46 -3.95
C LEU A 431 6.15 -15.45 -4.52
N VAL A 432 6.51 -14.35 -5.16
CA VAL A 432 7.83 -14.14 -5.75
C VAL A 432 8.43 -12.84 -5.24
N SER A 433 9.75 -12.82 -5.13
CA SER A 433 10.55 -11.62 -4.90
C SER A 433 11.23 -11.21 -6.21
N CYS A 434 11.26 -9.92 -6.50
CA CYS A 434 11.90 -9.37 -7.69
C CYS A 434 12.93 -8.32 -7.26
N GLY A 435 14.21 -8.58 -7.53
CA GLY A 435 15.28 -7.62 -7.37
C GLY A 435 15.21 -6.53 -8.44
N LEU A 436 15.10 -5.28 -8.01
CA LEU A 436 15.07 -4.10 -8.87
C LEU A 436 16.47 -3.48 -8.84
N CYS A 437 17.31 -3.83 -9.82
CA CYS A 437 18.64 -3.23 -9.94
C CYS A 437 18.53 -1.72 -10.25
N SER A 438 19.34 -0.91 -9.57
CA SER A 438 19.58 0.47 -9.99
C SER A 438 20.40 0.47 -11.29
N PRO A 439 20.13 1.38 -12.24
CA PRO A 439 20.96 1.54 -13.42
C PRO A 439 22.15 2.45 -13.10
N GLU A 440 23.09 1.98 -12.26
CA GLU A 440 24.32 2.73 -11.98
C GLU A 440 25.61 2.03 -12.43
N GLU A 441 25.51 0.96 -13.22
CA GLU A 441 26.69 0.44 -13.90
C GLU A 441 26.69 0.86 -15.38
N PRO A 442 27.70 1.61 -15.85
CA PRO A 442 27.84 1.93 -17.26
C PRO A 442 27.96 0.62 -18.05
N ASP A 443 27.32 0.59 -19.22
CA ASP A 443 27.28 -0.50 -20.19
C ASP A 443 28.67 -1.14 -20.33
N VAL A 444 28.94 -2.21 -19.57
CA VAL A 444 30.19 -2.97 -19.69
C VAL A 444 30.12 -3.62 -21.06
N GLU A 445 31.02 -3.24 -21.97
CA GLU A 445 31.15 -3.89 -23.28
C GLU A 445 31.39 -5.39 -23.07
N LEU A 446 30.31 -6.18 -23.14
CA LEU A 446 30.37 -7.62 -22.97
C LEU A 446 31.09 -8.24 -24.15
N THR A 447 32.06 -9.09 -23.85
CA THR A 447 32.78 -9.84 -24.88
C THR A 447 31.85 -10.86 -25.54
N PRO A 448 32.10 -11.25 -26.81
CA PRO A 448 31.30 -12.27 -27.50
C PRO A 448 31.19 -13.62 -26.75
N ALA A 449 32.17 -13.93 -25.90
CA ALA A 449 32.17 -15.12 -25.05
C ALA A 449 31.19 -15.02 -23.87
N GLU A 450 31.01 -13.83 -23.30
CA GLU A 450 30.03 -13.56 -22.24
C GLU A 450 28.62 -13.55 -22.81
N ILE A 451 28.43 -13.00 -24.01
CA ILE A 451 27.17 -13.09 -24.76
C ILE A 451 26.81 -14.55 -25.01
N GLY A 452 27.75 -15.37 -25.49
CA GLY A 452 27.52 -16.80 -25.73
C GLY A 452 27.15 -17.57 -24.45
N ARG A 453 27.75 -17.21 -23.31
CA ARG A 453 27.42 -17.80 -22.00
C ARG A 453 26.02 -17.40 -21.53
N ARG A 454 25.67 -16.12 -21.64
CA ARG A 454 24.34 -15.59 -21.27
C ARG A 454 23.22 -16.15 -22.14
N ILE A 455 23.45 -16.32 -23.45
CA ILE A 455 22.49 -16.98 -24.35
C ILE A 455 22.28 -18.42 -23.88
N LYS A 456 23.34 -19.13 -23.50
CA LYS A 456 23.23 -20.51 -23.01
C LYS A 456 22.47 -20.58 -21.67
N GLU A 457 22.67 -19.63 -20.77
CA GLU A 457 21.94 -19.53 -19.49
C GLU A 457 20.46 -19.19 -19.71
N LEU A 458 20.16 -18.21 -20.58
CA LEU A 458 18.78 -17.88 -20.96
C LEU A 458 18.06 -19.06 -21.60
N LEU A 459 18.72 -19.77 -22.53
CA LEU A 459 18.15 -20.96 -23.15
C LEU A 459 17.99 -22.12 -22.15
N SER A 460 18.83 -22.21 -21.12
CA SER A 460 18.69 -23.22 -20.07
C SER A 460 17.53 -22.94 -19.11
N GLY A 461 17.12 -21.67 -18.94
CA GLY A 461 15.96 -21.28 -18.14
C GLY A 461 14.61 -21.47 -18.84
N ILE A 462 14.58 -21.66 -20.16
CA ILE A 462 13.34 -21.87 -20.94
C ILE A 462 12.67 -23.23 -20.58
N GLY A 463 13.43 -24.18 -20.04
CA GLY A 463 12.91 -25.49 -19.61
C GLY A 463 11.83 -25.43 -18.53
N ASP A 464 11.81 -24.36 -17.71
CA ASP A 464 10.83 -24.16 -16.62
C ASP A 464 9.72 -23.16 -16.96
N THR A 465 9.73 -22.57 -18.16
CA THR A 465 8.72 -21.58 -18.59
C THR A 465 7.51 -22.23 -19.26
N SER A 466 6.62 -22.85 -18.47
CA SER A 466 5.33 -23.36 -18.98
C SER A 466 4.19 -22.33 -19.04
N GLU A 467 4.46 -21.05 -18.77
CA GLU A 467 3.42 -20.03 -18.51
C GLU A 467 3.44 -18.81 -19.45
N ARG A 468 3.98 -18.94 -20.66
CA ARG A 468 3.70 -17.95 -21.72
C ARG A 468 2.30 -18.10 -22.30
#